data_AF-A0A660ZL21-F1
#
_entry.id   AF-A0A660ZL21-F1
#
_cell.length_a   1.000
_cell.length_b   1.000
_cell.length_c   1.000
_cell.angle_alpha   90.00
_cell.angle_beta   90.00
_cell.angle_gamma   90.00
#
_symmetry.space_group_name_H-M   'P 1'
#
loop_
_entity.id
_entity.type
_entity.pdbx_description
1 polymer ?
#
loop_
_entity_poly.entity_id
_entity_poly.type
_entity_poly.pdbx_seq_one_letter_code
_entity_poly.pdbx_strand_id
1 'polypeptide(L)'
;MYSNGENKIGCVGEYDVVFPFKSMNFDIVPVTDEDMAFNAVKEFVDKNYAVILVQEKFLTAIHDLIMETYARPIPAIVAIPGPEGSLGIALDKVRDVIRRAVGKDLLGD
;
A
#
# COMPACT_ATOMS: atom_id res chain seq x y z
N MET A 1 -19.67 0.78 15.00
CA MET A 1 -18.59 0.41 15.94
C MET A 1 -17.36 0.09 15.10
N TYR A 2 -16.59 1.10 14.70
CA TYR A 2 -15.28 0.88 14.08
C TYR A 2 -14.34 0.49 15.21
N SER A 3 -13.86 -0.75 15.16
CA SER A 3 -12.93 -1.27 16.16
C SER A 3 -11.65 -0.43 16.13
N ASN A 4 -11.09 -0.20 17.32
CA ASN A 4 -9.75 0.35 17.59
C ASN A 4 -8.66 -0.60 17.02
N GLY A 5 -8.65 -0.84 15.71
CA GLY A 5 -7.68 -1.66 15.01
C GLY A 5 -6.60 -0.78 14.42
N GLU A 6 -5.34 -1.05 14.78
CA GLU A 6 -4.18 -0.45 14.14
C GLU A 6 -4.33 -0.51 12.61
N ASN A 7 -4.40 0.64 11.95
CA ASN A 7 -4.52 0.74 10.50
C ASN A 7 -3.31 0.05 9.84
N LYS A 8 -3.49 -1.18 9.36
CA LYS A 8 -2.39 -1.96 8.77
C LYS A 8 -1.97 -1.39 7.42
N ILE A 9 -0.67 -1.41 7.17
CA ILE A 9 -0.05 -0.95 5.92
C ILE A 9 0.65 -2.13 5.26
N GLY A 10 0.26 -2.38 4.02
CA GLY A 10 0.84 -3.42 3.17
C GLY A 10 1.81 -2.81 2.16
N CYS A 11 2.88 -3.53 1.81
CA CYS A 11 3.83 -3.10 0.78
C CYS A 11 4.16 -4.26 -0.16
N VAL A 12 3.90 -4.09 -1.46
CA VAL A 12 4.08 -5.10 -2.51
C VAL A 12 5.06 -4.57 -3.56
N GLY A 13 6.09 -5.35 -3.86
CA GLY A 13 7.12 -4.96 -4.82
C GLY A 13 8.34 -5.88 -4.77
N GLU A 14 9.38 -5.54 -5.52
CA GLU A 14 10.64 -6.28 -5.49
C GLU A 14 11.31 -6.18 -4.11
N TYR A 15 12.08 -7.21 -3.75
CA TYR A 15 12.64 -7.37 -2.42
C TYR A 15 13.42 -6.13 -1.95
N ASP A 16 14.30 -5.60 -2.79
CA ASP A 16 15.13 -4.43 -2.50
C ASP A 16 14.32 -3.13 -2.33
N VAL A 17 13.19 -3.01 -3.04
CA VAL A 17 12.24 -1.90 -2.91
C VAL A 17 11.46 -1.99 -1.59
N VAL A 18 10.95 -3.18 -1.24
CA VAL A 18 10.04 -3.33 -0.08
C VAL A 18 10.77 -3.56 1.25
N PHE A 19 11.98 -4.10 1.23
CA PHE A 19 12.72 -4.45 2.45
C PHE A 19 12.93 -3.28 3.43
N PRO A 20 13.25 -2.04 2.99
CA PRO A 20 13.38 -0.89 3.89
C PRO A 20 12.13 -0.63 4.76
N PHE A 21 10.94 -0.98 4.25
CA PHE A 21 9.66 -0.79 4.93
C PHE A 21 9.42 -1.81 6.07
N LYS A 22 10.16 -2.93 6.10
CA LYS A 22 10.03 -3.93 7.19
C LYS A 22 10.27 -3.32 8.57
N SER A 23 11.18 -2.34 8.64
CA SER A 23 11.52 -1.64 9.88
C SER A 23 10.39 -0.77 10.44
N MET A 24 9.36 -0.46 9.63
CA MET A 24 8.28 0.46 9.96
C MET A 24 6.98 -0.25 10.38
N ASN A 25 7.04 -1.53 10.72
CA ASN A 25 5.88 -2.38 11.05
C ASN A 25 4.87 -2.51 9.88
N PHE A 26 5.36 -2.43 8.64
CA PHE A 26 4.54 -2.72 7.46
C PHE A 26 4.59 -4.22 7.16
N ASP A 27 3.47 -4.76 6.71
CA ASP A 27 3.42 -6.10 6.17
C ASP A 27 3.93 -6.05 4.72
N ILE A 28 5.13 -6.56 4.50
CA ILE A 28 5.76 -6.57 3.18
C ILE A 28 5.57 -7.92 2.49
N VAL A 29 5.28 -7.90 1.20
CA VAL A 29 5.21 -9.09 0.34
C VAL A 29 6.13 -8.85 -0.86
N PRO A 30 7.36 -9.40 -0.84
CA PRO A 30 8.23 -9.41 -2.00
C PRO A 30 7.61 -10.22 -3.13
N VAL A 31 7.61 -9.67 -4.34
CA VAL A 31 7.05 -10.32 -5.54
C VAL A 31 8.03 -10.23 -6.70
N THR A 32 7.99 -11.22 -7.59
CA THR A 32 8.87 -11.31 -8.78
C THR A 32 8.11 -11.19 -10.10
N ASP A 33 6.78 -11.30 -10.08
CA ASP A 33 5.93 -11.29 -11.26
C ASP A 33 4.55 -10.67 -10.97
N GLU A 34 3.79 -10.48 -12.05
CA GLU A 34 2.47 -9.84 -12.05
C GLU A 34 1.42 -10.65 -11.28
N ASP A 35 1.44 -11.99 -11.38
CA ASP A 35 0.48 -12.86 -10.71
C ASP A 35 0.65 -12.81 -9.19
N MET A 36 1.90 -12.83 -8.72
CA MET A 36 2.23 -12.65 -7.31
C MET A 36 1.79 -11.28 -6.81
N ALA A 37 2.04 -10.22 -7.59
CA ALA A 37 1.64 -8.86 -7.23
C ALA A 37 0.11 -8.75 -7.09
N PHE A 38 -0.65 -9.30 -8.05
CA PHE A 38 -2.11 -9.32 -8.01
C PHE A 38 -2.64 -10.04 -6.77
N ASN A 39 -2.15 -11.26 -6.50
CA ASN A 39 -2.60 -12.05 -5.36
C ASN A 39 -2.30 -11.36 -4.03
N ALA A 40 -1.11 -10.76 -3.89
CA ALA A 40 -0.71 -10.04 -2.68
C ALA A 40 -1.59 -8.80 -2.43
N VAL A 41 -1.83 -7.98 -3.47
CA VAL A 41 -2.69 -6.79 -3.35
C VAL A 41 -4.12 -7.20 -3.06
N LYS A 42 -4.64 -8.23 -3.74
CA LYS A 42 -5.98 -8.76 -3.47
C LYS A 42 -6.13 -9.22 -2.02
N GLU A 43 -5.16 -9.94 -1.48
CA GLU A 43 -5.18 -10.38 -0.09
C GLU A 43 -5.24 -9.19 0.89
N PHE A 44 -4.50 -8.10 0.61
CA PHE A 44 -4.57 -6.88 1.42
C PHE A 44 -5.90 -6.13 1.30
N VAL A 45 -6.49 -6.09 0.10
CA VAL A 45 -7.84 -5.54 -0.11
C VAL A 45 -8.86 -6.34 0.70
N ASP A 46 -8.85 -7.67 0.58
CA ASP A 46 -9.80 -8.57 1.25
C ASP A 46 -9.64 -8.52 2.78
N LYS A 47 -8.44 -8.19 3.29
CA LYS A 47 -8.14 -8.00 4.71
C LYS A 47 -8.35 -6.58 5.23
N ASN A 48 -8.90 -5.66 4.42
CA ASN A 48 -9.19 -4.27 4.80
C ASN A 48 -7.96 -3.50 5.32
N TYR A 49 -6.81 -3.64 4.64
CA TYR A 49 -5.65 -2.80 4.92
C TYR A 49 -5.99 -1.32 4.70
N ALA A 50 -5.42 -0.42 5.49
CA ALA A 50 -5.70 1.01 5.34
C ALA A 50 -4.99 1.60 4.11
N VAL A 51 -3.73 1.20 3.92
CA VAL A 51 -2.89 1.65 2.80
C VAL A 51 -2.15 0.44 2.23
N ILE A 52 -2.12 0.36 0.90
CA ILE A 52 -1.37 -0.64 0.15
C ILE A 52 -0.38 0.10 -0.75
N LEU A 53 0.90 -0.03 -0.45
CA LEU A 53 1.98 0.49 -1.30
C LEU A 53 2.30 -0.56 -2.35
N VAL A 54 2.40 -0.14 -3.61
CA VAL A 54 2.69 -1.03 -4.73
C VAL A 54 3.76 -0.41 -5.62
N GLN A 55 4.81 -1.15 -5.95
CA GLN A 55 5.83 -0.67 -6.89
C GLN A 55 5.21 -0.42 -8.27
N GLU A 56 5.54 0.73 -8.88
CA GLU A 56 4.94 1.22 -10.14
C GLU A 56 4.89 0.18 -11.27
N LYS A 57 5.92 -0.66 -11.40
CA LYS A 57 6.00 -1.70 -12.43
C LYS A 57 4.85 -2.72 -12.38
N PHE A 58 4.21 -2.90 -11.22
CA PHE A 58 3.11 -3.86 -11.04
C PHE A 58 1.72 -3.23 -11.12
N LEU A 59 1.60 -1.91 -11.35
CA LEU A 59 0.29 -1.24 -11.39
C LEU A 59 -0.63 -1.77 -12.49
N THR A 60 -0.08 -2.12 -13.66
CA THR A 60 -0.84 -2.70 -14.77
C THR A 60 -1.50 -4.02 -14.35
N ALA A 61 -0.77 -4.86 -13.61
CA ALA A 61 -1.25 -6.17 -13.15
C ALA A 61 -2.43 -6.06 -12.18
N ILE A 62 -2.54 -4.95 -11.44
CA ILE A 62 -3.57 -4.74 -10.42
C ILE A 62 -4.63 -3.71 -10.81
N HIS A 63 -4.68 -3.31 -12.09
CA HIS A 63 -5.58 -2.26 -12.56
C HIS A 63 -7.04 -2.53 -12.16
N ASP A 64 -7.50 -3.77 -12.29
CA ASP A 64 -8.87 -4.14 -11.95
C ASP A 64 -9.17 -4.00 -10.45
N LEU A 65 -8.18 -4.29 -9.59
CA LEU A 65 -8.31 -4.06 -8.13
C LEU A 65 -8.38 -2.57 -7.80
N ILE A 66 -7.57 -1.74 -8.49
CA ILE A 66 -7.63 -0.27 -8.34
C ILE A 66 -9.02 0.24 -8.70
N MET A 67 -9.61 -0.25 -9.80
CA MET A 67 -10.96 0.12 -10.21
C MET A 67 -12.02 -0.36 -9.22
N GLU A 68 -11.87 -1.57 -8.68
CA GLU A 68 -12.78 -2.12 -7.66
C GLU A 68 -12.78 -1.27 -6.38
N THR A 69 -11.61 -0.76 -5.98
CA THR A 69 -11.45 0.03 -4.75
C THR A 69 -11.63 1.53 -4.96
N TYR A 70 -11.76 2.02 -6.21
CA TYR A 70 -11.75 3.46 -6.54
C TYR A 70 -12.82 4.27 -5.80
N ALA A 71 -14.02 3.69 -5.59
CA ALA A 71 -15.12 4.34 -4.89
C ALA A 71 -15.09 4.13 -3.37
N ARG A 72 -14.13 3.36 -2.84
CA ARG A 72 -14.02 3.03 -1.41
C ARG A 72 -12.96 3.92 -0.75
N PRO A 73 -13.21 4.40 0.49
CA PRO A 73 -12.19 5.15 1.22
C PRO A 73 -10.99 4.27 1.64
N ILE A 74 -11.19 2.95 1.77
CA ILE A 74 -10.19 1.97 2.20
C ILE A 74 -10.29 0.71 1.33
N PRO A 75 -9.17 0.13 0.87
CA PRO A 75 -7.78 0.61 1.01
C PRO A 75 -7.44 1.78 0.08
N ALA A 76 -6.51 2.65 0.52
CA ALA A 76 -5.80 3.55 -0.39
C ALA A 76 -4.62 2.82 -1.05
N ILE A 77 -4.64 2.68 -2.38
CA ILE A 77 -3.53 2.08 -3.15
C ILE A 77 -2.59 3.20 -3.62
N VAL A 78 -1.31 3.09 -3.30
CA VAL A 78 -0.29 4.13 -3.56
C VAL A 78 0.89 3.54 -4.32
N ALA A 79 1.21 4.14 -5.45
CA ALA A 79 2.38 3.77 -6.24
C ALA A 79 3.69 4.23 -5.58
N ILE A 80 4.71 3.36 -5.56
CA ILE A 80 6.08 3.69 -5.15
C ILE A 80 7.07 3.42 -6.30
N PRO A 81 8.12 4.24 -6.46
CA PRO A 81 9.12 4.01 -7.50
C PRO A 81 9.97 2.77 -7.20
N GLY A 82 10.62 2.24 -8.23
CA GLY A 82 11.65 1.22 -8.09
C GLY A 82 12.98 1.75 -7.51
N PRO A 83 14.03 0.90 -7.46
CA PRO A 83 15.32 1.23 -6.82
C PRO A 83 16.07 2.40 -7.49
N GLU A 84 15.82 2.62 -8.78
CA GLU A 84 16.41 3.73 -9.55
C GLU A 84 15.80 5.09 -9.19
N GLY A 85 14.66 5.10 -8.48
CA GLY A 85 14.00 6.30 -7.98
C GLY A 85 14.52 6.75 -6.61
N SER A 86 14.18 7.99 -6.23
CA SER A 86 14.51 8.48 -4.89
C SER A 86 13.56 7.89 -3.84
N LEU A 87 13.94 6.75 -3.26
CA LEU A 87 13.19 6.08 -2.20
C LEU A 87 12.91 7.01 -0.99
N GLY A 88 13.84 7.92 -0.68
CA GLY A 88 13.66 8.92 0.38
C GLY A 88 12.47 9.86 0.13
N ILE A 89 12.34 10.38 -1.09
CA ILE A 89 11.21 11.22 -1.49
C ILE A 89 9.90 10.41 -1.50
N ALA A 90 9.96 9.15 -1.93
CA ALA A 90 8.81 8.26 -1.90
C ALA A 90 8.33 8.01 -0.47
N LEU A 91 9.25 7.79 0.48
CA LEU A 91 8.93 7.58 1.90
C LEU A 91 8.24 8.79 2.53
N ASP A 92 8.70 10.00 2.24
CA ASP A 92 8.07 11.22 2.77
C ASP A 92 6.66 11.41 2.20
N LYS A 93 6.47 11.17 0.89
CA LYS A 93 5.13 11.18 0.27
C LYS A 93 4.21 10.11 0.84
N VAL A 94 4.72 8.89 1.05
CA VAL A 94 3.98 7.79 1.66
C VAL A 94 3.55 8.15 3.09
N ARG A 95 4.45 8.72 3.89
CA ARG A 95 4.14 9.23 5.24
C ARG A 95 3.06 10.30 5.22
N ASP A 96 3.09 11.20 4.25
CA ASP A 96 2.04 12.22 4.09
C ASP A 96 0.69 11.61 3.70
N VAL A 97 0.68 10.61 2.81
CA VAL A 97 -0.55 9.88 2.44
C VAL A 97 -1.11 9.12 3.65
N ILE A 98 -0.26 8.43 4.41
CA ILE A 98 -0.66 7.75 5.65
C ILE A 98 -1.21 8.75 6.67
N ARG A 99 -0.50 9.88 6.89
CA ARG A 99 -0.97 10.94 7.80
C ARG A 99 -2.32 11.50 7.41
N ARG A 100 -2.59 11.65 6.10
CA ARG A 100 -3.89 12.13 5.60
C ARG A 100 -4.99 11.09 5.76
N ALA A 101 -4.71 9.85 5.36
CA ALA A 101 -5.67 8.74 5.43
C ALA A 101 -6.04 8.37 6.89
N VAL A 102 -5.08 8.44 7.81
CA VAL A 102 -5.30 8.14 9.23
C VAL A 102 -5.81 9.38 10.00
N GLY A 103 -5.34 10.57 9.64
CA GLY A 103 -5.56 11.79 10.45
C GLY A 103 -6.80 12.61 10.11
N LYS A 104 -7.46 12.41 8.95
CA LYS A 104 -8.60 13.24 8.53
C LYS A 104 -9.92 12.49 8.27
N ASP A 105 -9.89 11.18 8.05
CA ASP A 105 -11.10 10.39 7.71
C ASP A 105 -11.53 9.37 8.78
N LEU A 106 -10.73 9.15 9.85
CA LEU A 106 -11.09 8.24 10.95
C LEU A 106 -11.26 8.94 12.31
N LEU A 107 -10.74 10.15 12.45
CA LEU A 107 -11.18 11.08 13.48
C LEU A 107 -12.46 11.71 12.95
N GLY A 108 -13.57 10.99 13.13
CA GLY A 108 -14.85 11.68 13.18
C GLY A 108 -14.78 12.82 14.18
N ASP A 109 -15.62 13.82 13.98
CA ASP A 109 -16.21 14.47 15.15
C ASP A 109 -16.74 13.40 16.14
#